data_AF-A0A0P6W2P4-F1
#
_entry.id   AF-A0A0P6W2P4-F1
#
_cell.length_a   1.000
_cell.length_b   1.000
_cell.length_c   1.000
_cell.angle_alpha   90.00
_cell.angle_beta   90.00
_cell.angle_gamma   90.00
#
_symmetry.space_group_name_H-M   'P 1'
#
loop_
_entity.id
_entity.type
_entity.pdbx_description
1 polymer ?
#
loop_
_entity_poly.entity_id
_entity_poly.type
_entity_poly.pdbx_seq_one_letter_code
_entity_poly.pdbx_strand_id
1 'polypeptide(L)'
;MQFVKMIRFHRNGFTSGAPSKQMEKDPVFLNRVVHNLFHTGQAIFTTEIISPKEEDRDWYGCLCYLEENAMQTSGTRTIGFLPRESNIWVRNISHVGDGTPYYNRSLHPLLEYESGDGGNVMTDSWVKMSVEDALERTRLWKEKNVHLPDWVTECYLTERQVKRLIYPSTNETVMEFWLSKN
;
A
#
# COMPACT_ATOMS: atom_id res chain seq x y z
N MET A 1 18.10 -12.34 6.48
CA MET A 1 16.93 -11.46 6.58
C MET A 1 17.06 -10.42 5.49
N GLN A 2 16.13 -10.38 4.54
CA GLN A 2 16.18 -9.45 3.40
C GLN A 2 15.32 -8.24 3.70
N PHE A 3 15.83 -7.06 3.38
CA PHE A 3 15.12 -5.80 3.56
C PHE A 3 14.73 -5.21 2.22
N VAL A 4 13.62 -4.48 2.21
CA VAL A 4 13.07 -3.79 1.04
C VAL A 4 13.07 -2.30 1.32
N LYS A 5 13.47 -1.50 0.34
CA LYS A 5 13.43 -0.04 0.47
C LYS A 5 11.99 0.44 0.43
N MET A 6 11.65 1.23 1.44
CA MET A 6 10.46 2.05 1.50
C MET A 6 10.86 3.50 1.24
N ILE A 7 10.12 4.19 0.39
CA ILE A 7 10.40 5.57 -0.02
C ILE A 7 9.25 6.45 0.45
N ARG A 8 9.58 7.56 1.10
CA ARG A 8 8.62 8.63 1.36
C ARG A 8 9.13 9.95 0.81
N PHE A 9 8.25 10.67 0.14
CA PHE A 9 8.49 12.02 -0.35
C PHE A 9 7.81 13.04 0.57
N HIS A 10 8.51 13.49 1.62
CA HIS A 10 7.96 14.43 2.60
C HIS A 10 9.08 15.14 3.37
N ARG A 11 8.87 16.42 3.72
CA ARG A 11 9.89 17.26 4.41
C ARG A 11 10.34 16.68 5.75
N ASN A 12 9.43 16.05 6.48
CA ASN A 12 9.70 15.48 7.81
C ASN A 12 10.06 13.98 7.76
N GLY A 13 10.36 13.44 6.59
CA GLY A 13 10.55 11.99 6.41
C GLY A 13 9.36 11.17 6.90
N PHE A 14 9.60 9.98 7.45
CA PHE A 14 8.57 9.07 7.96
C PHE A 14 7.98 9.58 9.29
N THR A 15 6.87 10.30 9.19
CA THR A 15 6.06 10.80 10.31
C THR A 15 4.66 10.18 10.29
N SER A 16 4.20 9.68 11.43
CA SER A 16 2.87 9.08 11.53
C SER A 16 1.78 10.13 11.75
N GLY A 17 0.61 9.91 11.15
CA GLY A 17 -0.58 10.72 11.36
C GLY A 17 -1.84 10.00 10.89
N ALA A 18 -3.00 10.66 11.08
CA ALA A 18 -4.28 10.12 10.62
C ALA A 18 -4.25 9.83 9.10
N PRO A 19 -4.83 8.71 8.64
CA PRO A 19 -4.90 8.40 7.21
C PRO A 19 -5.56 9.50 6.36
N SER A 20 -6.66 10.09 6.85
CA SER A 20 -7.41 11.17 6.18
C SER A 20 -6.59 12.45 5.95
N LYS A 21 -5.51 12.67 6.72
CA LYS A 21 -4.60 13.82 6.54
C LYS A 21 -3.49 13.57 5.52
N GLN A 22 -3.33 12.32 5.07
CA GLN A 22 -2.24 11.89 4.20
C GLN A 22 -2.70 11.46 2.82
N MET A 23 -4.01 11.36 2.60
CA MET A 23 -4.62 10.87 1.38
C MET A 23 -5.69 11.87 0.91
N GLU A 24 -5.90 11.98 -0.40
CA GLU A 24 -6.87 12.93 -0.97
C GLU A 24 -8.33 12.60 -0.64
N LYS A 25 -8.61 11.31 -0.39
CA LYS A 25 -9.94 10.80 -0.03
C LYS A 25 -9.87 10.07 1.29
N ASP A 26 -11.00 10.04 2.01
CA ASP A 26 -11.14 9.24 3.22
C ASP A 26 -10.85 7.75 2.91
N PRO A 27 -9.80 7.17 3.50
CA PRO A 27 -9.37 5.85 3.09
C PRO A 27 -10.23 4.76 3.71
N VAL A 28 -10.57 3.79 2.87
CA VAL A 28 -11.26 2.57 3.26
C VAL A 28 -10.26 1.42 3.29
N PHE A 29 -10.20 0.70 4.40
CA PHE A 29 -9.35 -0.47 4.58
C PHE A 29 -10.20 -1.73 4.65
N LEU A 30 -9.75 -2.80 4.01
CA LEU A 30 -10.42 -4.09 4.03
C LEU A 30 -9.62 -5.02 4.94
N ASN A 31 -10.27 -5.63 5.94
CA ASN A 31 -9.60 -6.55 6.87
C ASN A 31 -9.31 -7.93 6.24
N ARG A 32 -8.69 -7.92 5.07
CA ARG A 32 -8.32 -9.09 4.28
C ARG A 32 -6.85 -9.01 3.89
N VAL A 33 -6.26 -10.20 3.80
CA VAL A 33 -4.89 -10.39 3.33
C VAL A 33 -4.96 -11.08 1.97
N VAL A 34 -4.33 -10.47 0.96
CA VAL A 34 -4.15 -11.11 -0.35
C VAL A 34 -3.07 -12.17 -0.21
N HIS A 35 -3.44 -13.44 -0.46
CA HIS A 35 -2.52 -14.58 -0.44
C HIS A 35 -2.22 -15.15 -1.83
N ASN A 36 -2.93 -14.68 -2.85
CA ASN A 36 -2.74 -15.10 -4.24
C ASN A 36 -3.05 -13.93 -5.16
N LEU A 37 -2.05 -13.49 -5.93
CA LEU A 37 -2.15 -12.33 -6.81
C LEU A 37 -3.09 -12.53 -8.01
N PHE A 38 -3.47 -13.77 -8.31
CA PHE A 38 -4.37 -14.12 -9.43
C PHE A 38 -5.82 -14.33 -8.99
N HIS A 39 -6.10 -14.36 -7.69
CA HIS A 39 -7.46 -14.44 -7.17
C HIS A 39 -8.05 -13.04 -7.02
N THR A 40 -8.76 -12.57 -8.05
CA THR A 40 -9.38 -11.24 -8.10
C THR A 40 -10.89 -11.31 -7.93
N GLY A 41 -11.54 -10.17 -7.65
CA GLY A 41 -12.99 -10.07 -7.52
C GLY A 41 -13.61 -10.88 -6.38
N GLN A 42 -12.83 -11.23 -5.36
CA GLN A 42 -13.30 -12.03 -4.24
C GLN A 42 -14.33 -11.26 -3.41
N ALA A 43 -15.46 -11.88 -3.09
CA ALA A 43 -16.52 -11.27 -2.31
C ALA A 43 -16.09 -11.02 -0.85
N ILE A 44 -16.43 -9.85 -0.30
CA ILE A 44 -16.27 -9.51 1.12
C ILE A 44 -17.56 -8.99 1.74
N PHE A 45 -17.73 -9.19 3.04
CA PHE A 45 -18.86 -8.63 3.77
C PHE A 45 -18.60 -7.18 4.21
N THR A 46 -19.67 -6.41 4.40
CA THR A 46 -19.57 -5.02 4.87
C THR A 46 -18.91 -4.91 6.25
N THR A 47 -19.04 -5.93 7.10
CA THR A 47 -18.37 -6.00 8.42
C THR A 47 -16.85 -6.09 8.35
N GLU A 48 -16.30 -6.33 7.17
CA GLU A 48 -14.86 -6.42 6.93
C GLU A 48 -14.26 -5.11 6.41
N ILE A 49 -15.12 -4.12 6.17
CA ILE A 49 -14.76 -2.78 5.73
C ILE A 49 -14.49 -1.93 6.97
N ILE A 50 -13.35 -1.25 6.96
CA ILE A 50 -12.87 -0.38 8.03
C ILE A 50 -12.71 1.02 7.46
N SER A 51 -13.40 1.98 8.08
CA SER A 51 -13.27 3.41 7.77
C SER A 51 -12.77 4.11 9.03
N PRO A 52 -11.44 4.27 9.18
CA PRO A 52 -10.85 4.86 10.37
C PRO A 52 -11.32 6.29 10.56
N LYS A 53 -11.67 6.64 11.80
CA LYS A 53 -11.94 8.03 12.17
C LYS A 53 -10.63 8.78 12.38
N GLU A 54 -10.65 10.10 12.24
CA GLU A 54 -9.44 10.92 12.39
C GLU A 54 -8.83 10.82 13.80
N GLU A 55 -9.66 10.67 14.83
CA GLU A 55 -9.25 10.51 16.21
C GLU A 55 -8.73 9.10 16.57
N ASP A 56 -8.90 8.12 15.67
CA ASP A 56 -8.47 6.73 15.91
C ASP A 56 -6.96 6.57 15.70
N ARG A 57 -6.22 6.62 16.82
CA ARG A 57 -4.76 6.56 16.82
C ARG A 57 -4.20 5.19 16.42
N ASP A 58 -4.99 4.12 16.49
CA ASP A 58 -4.52 2.80 16.07
C ASP A 58 -4.30 2.73 14.56
N TRP A 59 -4.93 3.63 13.83
CA TRP A 59 -4.76 3.81 12.39
C TRP A 59 -3.75 4.88 12.03
N TYR A 60 -3.04 5.47 12.98
CA TYR A 60 -1.99 6.41 12.64
C TYR A 60 -0.85 5.66 11.95
N GLY A 61 -0.27 6.32 10.96
CA GLY A 61 0.64 5.66 10.04
C GLY A 61 1.14 6.60 8.96
N CYS A 62 1.65 6.04 7.89
CA CYS A 62 2.44 6.75 6.91
C CYS A 62 2.12 6.24 5.51
N LEU A 63 1.69 7.13 4.62
CA LEU A 63 1.69 6.85 3.18
C LEU A 63 3.13 6.89 2.65
N CYS A 64 3.54 5.85 1.95
CA CYS A 64 4.85 5.71 1.33
C CYS A 64 4.78 4.79 0.10
N TYR A 65 5.94 4.53 -0.51
CA TYR A 65 6.04 3.77 -1.75
C TYR A 65 7.10 2.67 -1.63
N LEU A 66 6.91 1.59 -2.37
CA LEU A 66 7.95 0.59 -2.60
C LEU A 66 9.10 1.18 -3.45
N GLU A 67 10.28 0.56 -3.37
CA GLU A 67 11.54 0.95 -4.01
C GLU A 67 11.42 1.39 -5.47
N GLU A 68 10.48 0.80 -6.20
CA GLU A 68 10.35 0.93 -7.65
C GLU A 68 9.65 2.22 -8.11
N ASN A 69 9.19 3.07 -7.18
CA ASN A 69 8.65 4.38 -7.53
C ASN A 69 9.76 5.40 -7.82
N ALA A 70 9.96 5.71 -9.10
CA ALA A 70 10.95 6.67 -9.56
C ALA A 70 10.36 8.07 -9.87
N MET A 71 9.04 8.27 -9.76
CA MET A 71 8.36 9.37 -10.44
C MET A 71 7.95 10.58 -9.60
N GLN A 72 8.01 10.53 -8.26
CA GLN A 72 7.65 11.69 -7.45
C GLN A 72 8.80 12.69 -7.29
N THR A 73 8.64 13.88 -7.89
CA THR A 73 9.63 14.97 -7.91
C THR A 73 9.40 16.03 -6.82
N SER A 74 8.36 15.91 -6.00
CA SER A 74 8.02 16.89 -4.97
C SER A 74 8.28 16.36 -3.56
N GLY A 75 8.96 17.15 -2.73
CA GLY A 75 9.30 16.79 -1.35
C GLY A 75 10.67 16.11 -1.18
N THR A 76 11.12 16.01 0.07
CA THR A 76 12.40 15.36 0.40
C THR A 76 12.24 13.84 0.36
N ARG A 77 13.02 13.17 -0.50
CA ARG A 77 13.08 11.71 -0.57
C ARG A 77 13.78 11.15 0.67
N THR A 78 13.03 10.40 1.48
CA THR A 78 13.53 9.69 2.67
C THR A 78 13.41 8.19 2.43
N ILE A 79 14.46 7.44 2.76
CA ILE A 79 14.52 5.98 2.59
C ILE A 79 14.52 5.33 3.97
N GLY A 80 13.61 4.37 4.14
CA GLY A 80 13.61 3.42 5.25
C GLY A 80 13.64 2.00 4.72
N PHE A 81 13.97 1.04 5.56
CA PHE A 81 14.07 -0.36 5.19
C PHE A 81 13.13 -1.19 6.07
N LEU A 82 12.30 -2.00 5.42
CA LEU A 82 11.34 -2.88 6.07
C LEU A 82 11.69 -4.35 5.77
N PRO A 83 11.56 -5.28 6.74
CA PRO A 83 11.77 -6.70 6.46
C PRO A 83 10.81 -7.21 5.38
N ARG A 84 11.32 -7.99 4.43
CA ARG A 84 10.56 -8.51 3.26
C ARG A 84 9.36 -9.39 3.66
N GLU A 85 9.42 -10.03 4.82
CA GLU A 85 8.35 -10.85 5.39
C GLU A 85 7.20 -10.03 6.03
N SER A 86 7.31 -8.70 6.05
CA SER A 86 6.29 -7.84 6.66
C SER A 86 5.01 -7.81 5.83
N ASN A 87 3.85 -7.67 6.48
CA ASN A 87 2.59 -7.35 5.81
C ASN A 87 2.35 -5.85 5.82
N ILE A 88 2.04 -5.27 4.68
CA ILE A 88 1.76 -3.84 4.49
C ILE A 88 0.37 -3.64 3.91
N TRP A 89 -0.17 -2.43 4.04
CA TRP A 89 -1.38 -2.05 3.33
C TRP A 89 -1.01 -1.58 1.93
N VAL A 90 -1.71 -2.07 0.92
CA VAL A 90 -1.54 -1.69 -0.49
C VAL A 90 -2.91 -1.41 -1.10
N ARG A 91 -2.95 -0.72 -2.25
CA ARG A 91 -4.21 -0.53 -2.99
C ARG A 91 -4.87 -1.85 -3.35
N ASN A 92 -6.18 -1.92 -3.22
CA ASN A 92 -7.02 -3.06 -3.62
C ASN A 92 -7.23 -3.08 -5.14
N ILE A 93 -6.14 -2.98 -5.89
CA ILE A 93 -6.11 -3.08 -7.34
C ILE A 93 -5.09 -4.16 -7.68
N SER A 94 -5.50 -5.10 -8.51
CA SER A 94 -4.66 -6.21 -8.95
C SER A 94 -3.70 -5.80 -10.07
N HIS A 95 -2.68 -6.62 -10.27
CA HIS A 95 -1.74 -6.45 -11.38
C HIS A 95 -2.39 -6.61 -12.77
N VAL A 96 -3.63 -7.09 -12.85
CA VAL A 96 -4.39 -7.20 -14.12
C VAL A 96 -4.69 -5.81 -14.69
N GLY A 97 -4.88 -4.80 -13.83
CA GLY A 97 -5.23 -3.45 -14.24
C GLY A 97 -6.71 -3.22 -14.47
N ASP A 98 -7.01 -2.12 -15.16
CA ASP A 98 -8.36 -1.67 -15.53
C ASP A 98 -9.34 -1.57 -14.35
N GLY A 99 -8.82 -1.23 -13.17
CA GLY A 99 -9.61 -1.16 -11.95
C GLY A 99 -10.13 -2.52 -11.45
N THR A 100 -9.47 -3.63 -11.81
CA THR A 100 -9.82 -4.97 -11.30
C THR A 100 -9.33 -5.14 -9.86
N PRO A 101 -10.21 -5.22 -8.85
CA PRO A 101 -9.79 -5.30 -7.46
C PRO A 101 -9.52 -6.76 -7.03
N TYR A 102 -8.76 -6.94 -5.94
CA TYR A 102 -8.63 -8.25 -5.31
C TYR A 102 -9.91 -8.67 -4.61
N TYR A 103 -10.52 -7.73 -3.89
CA TYR A 103 -11.77 -7.92 -3.17
C TYR A 103 -12.84 -6.94 -3.64
N ASN A 104 -14.07 -7.41 -3.73
CA ASN A 104 -15.22 -6.60 -4.09
C ASN A 104 -16.33 -6.76 -3.05
N ARG A 105 -17.16 -5.73 -2.88
CA ARG A 105 -18.27 -5.77 -1.95
C ARG A 105 -19.25 -6.85 -2.37
N SER A 106 -19.51 -7.81 -1.48
CA SER A 106 -20.72 -8.60 -1.58
C SER A 106 -21.88 -7.73 -1.10
N LEU A 107 -22.79 -7.36 -2.01
CA LEU A 107 -24.09 -6.87 -1.60
C LEU A 107 -24.85 -8.07 -1.03
N HIS A 108 -25.15 -8.02 0.27
CA HIS A 108 -26.11 -8.96 0.84
C HIS A 108 -27.44 -8.75 0.07
N PRO A 109 -28.13 -9.80 -0.40
CA PRO A 109 -29.33 -9.65 -1.26
C PRO A 109 -30.53 -8.93 -0.62
N LEU A 110 -30.38 -8.38 0.60
CA LEU A 110 -31.40 -7.66 1.35
C LEU A 110 -31.11 -6.16 1.51
N LEU A 111 -30.02 -5.65 0.93
CA LEU A 111 -29.67 -4.23 0.97
C LEU A 111 -29.39 -3.75 -0.46
N GLU A 112 -30.46 -3.42 -1.17
CA GLU A 112 -30.39 -2.53 -2.32
C GLU A 112 -29.97 -1.15 -1.80
N TYR A 113 -28.67 -0.83 -1.92
CA TYR A 113 -28.23 0.55 -1.78
C TYR A 113 -28.05 1.10 -3.18
N GLU A 114 -28.80 2.17 -3.46
CA GLU A 114 -28.74 2.91 -4.71
C GLU A 114 -27.29 3.19 -5.09
N SER A 115 -26.94 2.71 -6.28
CA SER A 115 -25.69 2.98 -6.97
C SER A 115 -25.58 4.47 -7.28
N GLY A 116 -25.10 5.24 -6.30
CA GLY A 116 -24.71 6.63 -6.44
C GLY A 116 -23.26 6.74 -6.95
N ASP A 117 -23.13 7.25 -8.17
CA ASP A 117 -21.93 7.85 -8.79
C ASP A 117 -20.60 7.06 -8.72
N GLY A 118 -20.50 6.04 -9.59
CA GLY A 118 -19.45 5.93 -10.61
C GLY A 118 -17.97 5.74 -10.23
N GLY A 119 -17.54 6.02 -9.00
CA GLY A 119 -16.21 5.67 -8.50
C GLY A 119 -16.27 4.32 -7.82
N ASN A 120 -15.53 3.33 -8.31
CA ASN A 120 -15.52 2.00 -7.69
C ASN A 120 -14.85 2.12 -6.31
N VAL A 121 -15.63 2.37 -5.24
CA VAL A 121 -15.17 2.52 -3.84
C VAL A 121 -14.20 1.39 -3.44
N MET A 122 -14.34 0.23 -4.08
CA MET A 122 -13.46 -0.91 -3.86
C MET A 122 -12.06 -0.78 -4.48
N THR A 123 -11.88 -0.09 -5.61
CA THR A 123 -10.54 0.14 -6.19
C THR A 123 -9.74 1.17 -5.40
N ASP A 124 -10.43 2.14 -4.79
CA ASP A 124 -9.79 3.18 -3.97
C ASP A 124 -9.44 2.68 -2.54
N SER A 125 -9.88 1.47 -2.19
CA SER A 125 -9.65 0.85 -0.87
C SER A 125 -8.27 0.20 -0.73
N TRP A 126 -7.93 -0.17 0.49
CA TRP A 126 -6.63 -0.74 0.88
C TRP A 126 -6.80 -2.17 1.42
N VAL A 127 -5.89 -3.06 1.07
CA VAL A 127 -5.84 -4.47 1.52
C VAL A 127 -4.48 -4.79 2.10
N LYS A 128 -4.38 -5.81 2.96
CA LYS A 128 -3.08 -6.30 3.45
C LYS A 128 -2.44 -7.21 2.40
N MET A 129 -1.14 -7.09 2.24
CA MET A 129 -0.34 -7.93 1.35
C MET A 129 1.06 -8.06 1.94
N SER A 130 1.72 -9.20 1.74
CA SER A 130 3.13 -9.31 2.10
C SER A 130 3.97 -8.37 1.23
N VAL A 131 5.09 -7.85 1.73
CA VAL A 131 5.98 -7.01 0.90
C VAL A 131 6.48 -7.80 -0.31
N GLU A 132 6.75 -9.10 -0.14
CA GLU A 132 7.11 -10.01 -1.23
C GLU A 132 6.04 -10.06 -2.33
N ASP A 133 4.77 -10.28 -1.98
CA ASP A 133 3.68 -10.30 -2.95
C ASP A 133 3.46 -8.92 -3.59
N ALA A 134 3.70 -7.83 -2.85
CA ALA A 134 3.57 -6.48 -3.38
C ALA A 134 4.67 -6.15 -4.41
N LEU A 135 5.89 -6.65 -4.21
CA LEU A 135 6.96 -6.59 -5.19
C LEU A 135 6.63 -7.46 -6.42
N GLU A 136 6.15 -8.68 -6.21
CA GLU A 136 5.75 -9.55 -7.32
C GLU A 136 4.58 -8.96 -8.13
N ARG A 137 3.61 -8.33 -7.46
CA ARG A 137 2.54 -7.55 -8.12
C ARG A 137 3.11 -6.46 -9.02
N THR A 138 4.13 -5.75 -8.54
CA THR A 138 4.81 -4.70 -9.29
C THR A 138 5.55 -5.27 -10.51
N ARG A 139 6.23 -6.41 -10.33
CA ARG A 139 6.90 -7.15 -11.42
C ARG A 139 5.91 -7.59 -12.49
N LEU A 140 4.80 -8.24 -12.10
CA LEU A 140 3.74 -8.71 -13.00
C LEU A 140 3.08 -7.55 -13.78
N TRP A 141 2.91 -6.37 -13.15
CA TRP A 141 2.43 -5.18 -13.84
C TRP A 141 3.35 -4.77 -14.99
N LYS A 142 4.67 -4.72 -14.72
CA LYS A 142 5.71 -4.30 -15.67
C LYS A 142 5.89 -5.26 -16.85
N GLU A 143 5.52 -6.54 -16.70
CA GLU A 143 5.54 -7.48 -17.83
C GLU A 143 4.58 -7.07 -18.95
N LYS A 144 3.49 -6.38 -18.60
CA LYS A 144 2.41 -6.03 -19.54
C LYS A 144 2.34 -4.54 -19.86
N ASN A 145 2.94 -3.70 -19.02
CA ASN A 145 2.80 -2.24 -19.10
C ASN A 145 4.16 -1.54 -19.07
N VAL A 146 4.34 -0.57 -19.96
CA VAL A 146 5.56 0.26 -20.03
C VAL A 146 5.64 1.25 -18.86
N HIS A 147 4.48 1.76 -18.41
CA HIS A 147 4.40 2.75 -17.34
C HIS A 147 4.02 2.09 -16.01
N LEU A 148 4.68 2.49 -14.93
CA LEU A 148 4.38 2.06 -13.57
C LEU A 148 3.60 3.18 -12.85
N PRO A 149 2.28 3.03 -12.65
CA PRO A 149 1.49 4.02 -11.95
C PRO A 149 1.74 3.94 -10.43
N ASP A 150 1.59 5.08 -9.75
CA ASP A 150 1.88 5.22 -8.31
C ASP A 150 1.14 4.18 -7.47
N TRP A 151 -0.14 3.92 -7.76
CA TRP A 151 -0.99 3.00 -7.00
C TRP A 151 -0.44 1.56 -6.90
N VAL A 152 0.40 1.13 -7.84
CA VAL A 152 1.04 -0.20 -7.80
C VAL A 152 2.09 -0.26 -6.69
N THR A 153 2.76 0.85 -6.42
CA THR A 153 3.83 0.96 -5.42
C THR A 153 3.39 1.61 -4.12
N GLU A 154 2.24 2.31 -4.13
CA GLU A 154 1.63 2.93 -2.96
C GLU A 154 1.37 1.90 -1.87
N CYS A 155 1.82 2.24 -0.67
CA CYS A 155 1.59 1.46 0.52
C CYS A 155 1.37 2.36 1.73
N TYR A 156 0.65 1.82 2.72
CA TYR A 156 0.43 2.46 3.99
C TYR A 156 1.04 1.62 5.11
N LEU A 157 1.92 2.25 5.89
CA LEU A 157 2.55 1.66 7.06
C LEU A 157 1.88 2.17 8.32
N THR A 158 1.44 1.27 9.19
CA THR A 158 0.98 1.66 10.53
C THR A 158 2.13 2.28 11.33
N GLU A 159 1.83 3.05 12.37
CA GLU A 159 2.83 3.69 13.23
C GLU A 159 3.80 2.67 13.82
N ARG A 160 3.31 1.48 14.19
CA ARG A 160 4.16 0.37 14.67
C ARG A 160 5.19 -0.07 13.62
N GLN A 161 4.84 -0.08 12.34
CA GLN A 161 5.74 -0.44 11.25
C GLN A 161 6.71 0.69 10.96
N VAL A 162 6.25 1.94 10.98
CA VAL A 162 7.11 3.13 10.82
C VAL A 162 8.21 3.15 11.88
N LYS A 163 7.87 2.92 13.15
CA LYS A 163 8.84 2.85 14.26
C LYS A 163 9.86 1.69 14.14
N ARG A 164 9.59 0.72 13.27
CA ARG A 164 10.45 -0.45 13.01
C ARG A 164 11.28 -0.31 11.73
N LEU A 165 11.11 0.78 10.98
CA LEU A 165 11.95 1.05 9.82
C LEU A 165 13.40 1.22 10.24
N ILE A 166 14.28 0.55 9.51
CA ILE A 166 15.72 0.75 9.65
C ILE A 166 16.11 1.88 8.71
N TYR A 167 16.87 2.85 9.21
CA TYR A 167 17.35 3.96 8.39
C TYR A 167 18.83 3.74 8.06
N PRO A 168 19.27 4.06 6.84
CA PRO A 168 20.70 4.10 6.56
C PRO A 168 21.31 5.15 7.49
N SER A 169 22.33 4.77 8.25
CA SER A 169 23.10 5.76 8.99
C SER A 169 23.81 6.68 8.00
N THR A 170 24.08 7.92 8.38
CA THR A 170 24.69 8.96 7.52
C THR A 170 26.08 8.60 6.96
N ASN A 171 26.63 7.42 7.26
CA ASN A 171 27.97 6.97 6.90
C ASN A 171 28.04 5.65 6.09
N GLU A 172 26.96 5.17 5.47
CA GLU A 172 26.96 3.81 4.90
C GLU A 172 26.85 3.75 3.37
N THR A 173 28.01 3.82 2.72
CA THR A 173 28.38 3.03 1.54
C THR A 173 28.19 1.50 1.73
N VAL A 174 27.76 1.06 2.93
CA VAL A 174 27.60 -0.33 3.37
C VAL A 174 26.23 -0.91 3.00
N MET A 175 25.17 -0.11 2.86
CA MET A 175 23.84 -0.63 2.51
C MET A 175 23.72 -1.04 1.03
N GLU A 176 24.43 -0.36 0.12
CA GLU A 176 24.51 -0.77 -1.29
C GLU A 176 25.22 -2.14 -1.46
N PHE A 177 26.11 -2.50 -0.52
CA PHE A 177 26.77 -3.81 -0.50
C PHE A 177 25.83 -4.96 -0.13
N TRP A 178 24.77 -4.70 0.65
CA TRP A 178 23.76 -5.71 1.01
C TRP A 178 22.64 -5.86 -0.02
N LEU A 179 22.46 -4.88 -0.90
CA LEU A 179 21.44 -4.87 -1.96
C LEU A 179 21.96 -5.41 -3.31
N SER A 180 23.28 -5.46 -3.51
CA SER A 180 23.93 -5.88 -4.77
C SER A 180 24.19 -7.39 -4.88
N LYS A 181 23.81 -8.19 -3.88
CA LYS A 181 23.77 -9.65 -4.00
C LYS A 181 22.34 -10.14 -4.23
N ASN A 182 21.89 -10.00 -5.47
CA ASN A 182 20.99 -10.91 -6.18
C ASN A 182 21.08 -10.61 -7.68
#